data_AF-A0A1V4M7S9-F1
#
_entry.id   AF-A0A1V4M7S9-F1
#
_cell.length_a   1.000
_cell.length_b   1.000
_cell.length_c   1.000
_cell.angle_alpha   90.00
_cell.angle_beta   90.00
_cell.angle_gamma   90.00
#
_symmetry.space_group_name_H-M   'P 1'
#
loop_
_entity.id
_entity.type
_entity.pdbx_description
1 polymer ?
#
loop_
_entity_poly.entity_id
_entity_poly.type
_entity_poly.pdbx_seq_one_letter_code
_entity_poly.pdbx_strand_id
1 'polypeptide(L)'
;MRVQDLAKKYKIGKKEFLEVIEYNIGIKGKKTISALSKDEIAKIEKYIEDKVKEKISAQKQKEKKSEVKKEEEKTIAKVEEKPKKEKKPTLRYGAGELYGHDFTKLPPDRVRALANAAFKSEPCPFRGDGFMCNKKGGVCSLRQFSKRDEVVVPVDGTSPVATCPNRFYDSERALSWAGETLLDTKSPIILTELPFLKAISGGDASNVSTVGKIDMVLVHPDTSTLHWCALEIQAVYFSGASMYTDFNLMKKWKADGIPFPQGFRHPDFRSSGPKRLMPQLQIKVPTISRWGKKMAVVVDLPFWESLGSITEVDHVSNCDIAWFVMKYRHDGTRFLMEPAGLHLTTLDRAVEGLTGGKPTSLSDFETTLRAKLPDAPLHSSQASPNCG
;
A
#
# COMPACT_ATOMS: atom_id res chain seq x y z
N MET A 1 -3.30 38.74 -45.29
CA MET A 1 -3.41 38.20 -43.92
C MET A 1 -2.45 37.03 -43.78
N ARG A 2 -1.73 36.86 -42.66
CA ARG A 2 -0.82 35.71 -42.50
C ARG A 2 -1.57 34.49 -42.01
N VAL A 3 -1.04 33.30 -42.30
CA VAL A 3 -1.64 32.01 -41.88
C VAL A 3 -1.91 32.00 -40.37
N GLN A 4 -0.96 32.46 -39.55
CA GLN A 4 -1.13 32.52 -38.09
C GLN A 4 -2.28 33.43 -37.62
N ASP A 5 -2.56 34.52 -38.34
CA ASP A 5 -3.59 35.48 -37.95
C ASP A 5 -4.97 34.91 -38.25
N LEU A 6 -5.09 34.16 -39.36
CA LEU A 6 -6.31 33.46 -39.75
C LEU A 6 -6.59 32.24 -38.85
N ALA A 7 -5.56 31.49 -38.47
CA ALA A 7 -5.68 30.42 -37.47
C ALA A 7 -6.22 30.93 -36.13
N LYS A 8 -5.72 32.11 -35.69
CA LYS A 8 -6.17 32.78 -34.46
C LYS A 8 -7.63 33.26 -34.58
N LYS A 9 -8.03 33.80 -35.73
CA LYS A 9 -9.43 34.22 -36.01
C LYS A 9 -10.43 33.07 -35.77
N TYR A 10 -10.06 31.85 -36.15
CA TYR A 10 -10.92 30.66 -35.99
C TYR A 10 -10.60 29.81 -34.75
N LYS A 11 -9.69 30.27 -33.88
CA LYS A 11 -9.26 29.57 -32.65
C LYS A 11 -8.76 28.14 -32.89
N ILE A 12 -8.10 27.90 -34.03
CA ILE A 12 -7.51 26.59 -34.37
C ILE A 12 -6.00 26.63 -34.06
N GLY A 13 -5.45 25.53 -33.55
CA GLY A 13 -4.02 25.42 -33.28
C GLY A 13 -3.18 25.63 -34.54
N LYS A 14 -2.01 26.30 -34.46
CA LYS A 14 -1.23 26.68 -35.65
C LYS A 14 -0.80 25.49 -36.52
N LYS A 15 -0.43 24.36 -35.90
CA LYS A 15 -0.02 23.13 -36.59
C LYS A 15 -1.23 22.43 -37.24
N GLU A 16 -2.31 22.30 -36.47
CA GLU A 16 -3.59 21.76 -36.93
C GLU A 16 -4.17 22.58 -38.10
N PHE A 17 -4.08 23.90 -38.04
CA PHE A 17 -4.56 24.77 -39.11
C PHE A 17 -3.75 24.60 -40.41
N LEU A 18 -2.44 24.41 -40.31
CA LEU A 18 -1.59 24.12 -41.48
C LEU A 18 -1.96 22.79 -42.13
N GLU A 19 -2.21 21.75 -41.33
CA GLU A 19 -2.67 20.45 -41.82
C GLU A 19 -4.03 20.57 -42.52
N VAL A 20 -4.98 21.33 -41.95
CA VAL A 20 -6.31 21.54 -42.56
C VAL A 20 -6.22 22.24 -43.91
N ILE A 21 -5.44 23.32 -44.03
CA ILE A 21 -5.35 24.05 -45.32
C ILE A 21 -4.61 23.23 -46.39
N GLU A 22 -3.65 22.39 -45.98
CA GLU A 22 -2.88 21.55 -46.90
C GLU A 22 -3.68 20.35 -47.38
N TYR A 23 -4.29 19.58 -46.46
CA TYR A 23 -4.97 18.33 -46.79
C TYR A 23 -6.40 18.52 -47.27
N ASN A 24 -7.14 19.48 -46.73
CA ASN A 24 -8.57 19.64 -47.04
C ASN A 24 -8.84 20.73 -48.09
N ILE A 25 -7.95 21.71 -48.23
CA ILE A 25 -8.13 22.86 -49.13
C ILE A 25 -7.08 22.85 -50.26
N GLY A 26 -6.00 22.06 -50.14
CA GLY A 26 -4.99 21.87 -51.17
C GLY A 26 -3.97 23.01 -51.28
N ILE A 27 -3.87 23.87 -50.26
CA ILE A 27 -2.90 24.98 -50.23
C ILE A 27 -1.59 24.45 -49.62
N LYS A 28 -0.61 24.13 -50.49
CA LYS A 28 0.66 23.51 -50.09
C LYS A 28 1.78 24.52 -49.84
N GLY A 29 2.77 24.12 -49.04
CA GLY A 29 4.05 24.85 -48.88
C GLY A 29 3.97 26.15 -48.07
N LYS A 30 2.86 26.42 -47.37
CA LYS A 30 2.72 27.60 -46.51
C LYS A 30 3.31 27.34 -45.14
N LYS A 31 4.05 28.32 -44.61
CA LYS A 31 4.50 28.36 -43.21
C LYS A 31 3.60 29.29 -42.40
N THR A 32 3.69 29.23 -41.08
CA THR A 32 2.88 30.05 -40.16
C THR A 32 2.97 31.56 -40.44
N ILE A 33 4.12 32.03 -40.92
CA ILE A 33 4.38 33.44 -41.26
C ILE A 33 4.00 33.80 -42.71
N SER A 34 3.65 32.83 -43.54
CA SER A 34 3.34 33.06 -44.95
C SER A 34 2.10 33.94 -45.12
N ALA A 35 2.15 34.84 -46.09
CA ALA A 35 0.98 35.60 -46.53
C ALA A 35 0.07 34.72 -47.39
N LEU A 36 -1.24 34.85 -47.17
CA LEU A 36 -2.27 34.23 -47.99
C LEU A 36 -2.81 35.22 -49.01
N SER A 37 -3.02 34.76 -50.24
CA SER A 37 -3.72 35.54 -51.28
C SER A 37 -5.20 35.68 -50.94
N LYS A 38 -5.88 36.63 -51.60
CA LYS A 38 -7.33 36.84 -51.40
C LYS A 38 -8.13 35.58 -51.76
N ASP A 39 -7.74 34.88 -52.82
CA ASP A 39 -8.39 33.64 -53.26
C ASP A 39 -8.14 32.48 -52.28
N GLU A 40 -6.95 32.39 -51.70
CA GLU A 40 -6.62 31.41 -50.66
C GLU A 40 -7.45 31.65 -49.40
N ILE A 41 -7.61 32.91 -48.98
CA ILE A 41 -8.43 33.27 -47.82
C ILE A 41 -9.90 32.89 -48.09
N ALA A 42 -10.45 33.24 -49.25
CA ALA A 42 -11.84 32.92 -49.58
C ALA A 42 -12.12 31.40 -49.59
N LYS A 43 -11.18 30.59 -50.09
CA LYS A 43 -11.29 29.12 -50.05
C LYS A 43 -11.30 28.58 -48.61
N ILE A 44 -10.45 29.13 -47.74
CA ILE A 44 -10.37 28.73 -46.34
C ILE A 44 -11.64 29.10 -45.58
N GLU A 45 -12.14 30.32 -45.75
CA GLU A 45 -13.35 30.78 -45.07
C GLU A 45 -14.58 29.98 -45.49
N LYS A 46 -14.72 29.71 -46.80
CA LYS A 46 -15.78 28.85 -47.32
C LYS A 46 -15.76 27.44 -46.72
N TYR A 47 -14.58 26.81 -46.65
CA TYR A 47 -14.43 25.48 -46.06
C TYR A 47 -14.82 25.43 -44.57
N ILE A 48 -14.45 26.45 -43.80
CA ILE A 48 -14.78 26.53 -42.37
C ILE A 48 -16.29 26.73 -42.18
N GLU A 49 -16.92 27.58 -42.98
CA GLU A 49 -18.37 27.80 -42.93
C GLU A 49 -19.17 26.54 -43.29
N ASP A 50 -18.75 25.81 -44.32
CA ASP A 50 -19.38 24.56 -44.73
C ASP A 50 -19.26 23.48 -43.64
N LYS A 51 -18.09 23.38 -42.97
CA LYS A 51 -17.89 22.46 -41.84
C LYS A 51 -18.72 22.82 -40.60
N VAL A 52 -18.97 24.10 -40.36
CA VAL A 52 -19.86 24.55 -39.28
C VAL A 52 -21.33 24.21 -39.61
N LYS A 53 -21.76 24.37 -40.86
CA LYS A 53 -23.09 23.98 -41.31
C LYS A 53 -23.33 22.46 -41.22
N GLU A 54 -22.33 21.64 -41.56
CA GLU A 54 -22.38 20.17 -41.38
C GLU A 54 -22.51 19.76 -39.90
N LYS A 55 -21.82 20.44 -38.98
CA LYS A 55 -21.95 20.17 -37.54
C LYS A 55 -23.34 20.53 -37.01
N ILE A 56 -23.93 21.63 -37.46
CA ILE A 56 -25.26 22.08 -37.04
C ILE A 56 -26.36 21.15 -37.60
N SER A 57 -26.23 20.67 -38.85
CA SER A 57 -27.20 19.73 -39.42
C SER A 57 -27.11 18.34 -38.77
N ALA A 58 -25.91 17.86 -38.44
CA ALA A 58 -25.71 16.61 -37.70
C ALA A 58 -26.26 16.66 -36.26
N GLN A 59 -26.23 17.83 -35.62
CA GLN A 59 -26.78 18.05 -34.28
C GLN A 59 -28.31 18.08 -34.29
N LYS A 60 -28.92 18.74 -35.28
CA LYS A 60 -30.39 18.74 -35.48
C LYS A 60 -30.96 17.37 -35.86
N GLN A 61 -30.21 16.54 -36.60
CA GLN A 61 -30.61 15.16 -36.89
C GLN A 61 -30.49 14.23 -35.67
N LYS A 62 -29.53 14.47 -34.78
CA LYS A 62 -29.43 13.78 -33.47
C LYS A 62 -30.60 14.14 -32.55
N GLU A 63 -31.03 15.40 -32.54
CA GLU A 63 -32.17 15.87 -31.75
C GLU A 63 -33.50 15.28 -32.27
N LYS A 64 -33.74 15.29 -33.60
CA LYS A 64 -34.94 14.64 -34.18
C LYS A 64 -35.01 13.13 -33.96
N LYS A 65 -33.88 12.40 -34.03
CA LYS A 65 -33.84 10.96 -33.69
C LYS A 65 -34.06 10.69 -32.20
N SER A 66 -33.80 11.68 -31.34
CA SER A 66 -34.04 11.58 -29.89
C SER A 66 -35.48 11.90 -29.47
N GLU A 67 -36.21 12.70 -30.26
CA GLU A 67 -37.63 12.99 -30.03
C GLU A 67 -38.54 11.85 -30.46
N VAL A 68 -38.29 11.23 -31.62
CA VAL A 68 -39.09 10.08 -32.11
C VAL A 68 -38.93 8.86 -31.19
N LYS A 69 -37.72 8.62 -30.65
CA LYS A 69 -37.51 7.57 -29.62
C LYS A 69 -38.21 7.87 -28.28
N LYS A 70 -38.41 9.15 -27.95
CA LYS A 70 -39.05 9.58 -26.69
C LYS A 70 -40.58 9.43 -26.71
N GLU A 71 -41.21 9.41 -27.89
CA GLU A 71 -42.66 9.16 -28.01
C GLU A 71 -43.00 7.66 -27.98
N GLU A 72 -42.18 6.79 -28.56
CA GLU A 72 -42.38 5.33 -28.48
C GLU A 72 -42.06 4.76 -27.08
N GLU A 73 -41.07 5.30 -26.34
CA GLU A 73 -40.74 4.86 -24.97
C GLU A 73 -41.71 5.38 -23.89
N LYS A 74 -42.51 6.43 -24.16
CA LYS A 74 -43.41 7.06 -23.18
C LYS A 74 -44.69 6.28 -22.88
N THR A 75 -45.06 5.31 -23.72
CA THR A 75 -46.29 4.53 -23.55
C THR A 75 -46.06 3.25 -22.74
N ILE A 76 -44.81 2.83 -22.51
CA ILE A 76 -44.48 1.55 -21.86
C ILE A 76 -43.77 1.70 -20.49
N ALA A 77 -43.19 2.86 -20.17
CA ALA A 77 -42.47 3.08 -18.90
C ALA A 77 -43.20 4.05 -17.95
N LYS A 78 -44.34 3.62 -17.41
CA LYS A 78 -44.72 4.03 -16.05
C LYS A 78 -44.01 3.05 -15.12
N VAL A 79 -43.20 3.57 -14.20
CA VAL A 79 -42.21 2.88 -13.32
C VAL A 79 -40.82 2.77 -13.97
N GLU A 80 -39.97 3.77 -13.71
CA GLU A 80 -38.55 3.67 -13.31
C GLU A 80 -37.82 5.01 -13.56
N GLU A 81 -37.48 5.72 -12.49
CA GLU A 81 -36.56 6.87 -12.53
C GLU A 81 -35.11 6.39 -12.75
N LYS A 82 -34.41 6.95 -13.74
CA LYS A 82 -32.98 6.66 -13.99
C LYS A 82 -32.08 7.33 -12.94
N PRO A 83 -31.12 6.61 -12.32
CA PRO A 83 -30.31 7.13 -11.23
C PRO A 83 -29.22 8.12 -11.71
N LYS A 84 -28.94 9.13 -10.87
CA LYS A 84 -27.80 10.06 -11.01
C LYS A 84 -26.49 9.26 -10.99
N LYS A 85 -25.52 9.59 -11.88
CA LYS A 85 -24.16 9.01 -11.83
C LYS A 85 -23.50 9.34 -10.49
N GLU A 86 -23.31 8.32 -9.64
CA GLU A 86 -22.61 8.44 -8.36
C GLU A 86 -21.13 8.84 -8.57
N LYS A 87 -20.65 9.80 -7.77
CA LYS A 87 -19.21 10.11 -7.68
C LYS A 87 -18.49 8.89 -7.11
N LYS A 88 -17.39 8.46 -7.74
CA LYS A 88 -16.57 7.36 -7.22
C LYS A 88 -16.06 7.70 -5.80
N PRO A 89 -16.15 6.76 -4.83
CA PRO A 89 -15.68 7.00 -3.48
C PRO A 89 -14.18 7.30 -3.43
N THR A 90 -13.77 8.19 -2.53
CA THR A 90 -12.35 8.40 -2.24
C THR A 90 -11.87 7.38 -1.22
N LEU A 91 -10.80 6.65 -1.52
CA LEU A 91 -10.24 5.62 -0.65
C LEU A 91 -8.92 6.07 -0.01
N ARG A 92 -8.76 5.85 1.31
CA ARG A 92 -7.52 6.13 2.05
C ARG A 92 -7.28 5.14 3.19
N TYR A 93 -6.01 4.87 3.49
CA TYR A 93 -5.66 4.18 4.74
C TYR A 93 -5.53 5.18 5.90
N GLY A 94 -6.17 4.84 7.01
CA GLY A 94 -6.09 5.55 8.29
C GLY A 94 -5.85 4.59 9.45
N ALA A 95 -5.97 5.10 10.68
CA ALA A 95 -5.92 4.26 11.87
C ALA A 95 -7.10 3.26 11.85
N GLY A 96 -6.78 1.97 11.90
CA GLY A 96 -7.76 0.90 12.14
C GLY A 96 -8.04 0.74 13.62
N GLU A 97 -6.96 0.67 14.41
CA GLU A 97 -7.00 0.69 15.87
C GLU A 97 -6.16 1.85 16.42
N LEU A 98 -6.72 2.56 17.40
CA LEU A 98 -6.05 3.63 18.14
C LEU A 98 -5.96 3.22 19.62
N TYR A 99 -4.75 3.00 20.12
CA TYR A 99 -4.46 2.41 21.43
C TYR A 99 -5.22 1.10 21.70
N GLY A 100 -5.42 0.31 20.65
CA GLY A 100 -6.13 -0.98 20.69
C GLY A 100 -7.66 -0.89 20.69
N HIS A 101 -8.23 0.30 20.60
CA HIS A 101 -9.66 0.48 20.35
C HIS A 101 -9.96 0.48 18.85
N ASP A 102 -11.07 -0.13 18.42
CA ASP A 102 -11.57 0.05 17.05
C ASP A 102 -11.85 1.54 16.81
N PHE A 103 -11.09 2.14 15.90
CA PHE A 103 -11.19 3.57 15.63
C PHE A 103 -12.61 3.97 15.21
N THR A 104 -13.32 3.09 14.49
CA THR A 104 -14.68 3.34 13.98
C THR A 104 -15.75 3.35 15.06
N LYS A 105 -15.44 2.84 16.25
CA LYS A 105 -16.35 2.77 17.40
C LYS A 105 -16.06 3.83 18.46
N LEU A 106 -15.02 4.64 18.27
CA LEU A 106 -14.66 5.69 19.22
C LEU A 106 -15.59 6.91 19.07
N PRO A 107 -16.19 7.40 20.17
CA PRO A 107 -16.91 8.66 20.13
C PRO A 107 -15.93 9.85 19.96
N PRO A 108 -16.38 11.00 19.43
CA PRO A 108 -15.50 12.12 19.07
C PRO A 108 -14.65 12.65 20.23
N ASP A 109 -15.16 12.65 21.46
CA ASP A 109 -14.44 13.04 22.66
C ASP A 109 -13.28 12.09 22.99
N ARG A 110 -13.48 10.77 22.86
CA ARG A 110 -12.41 9.77 23.03
C ARG A 110 -11.38 9.83 21.91
N VAL A 111 -11.80 10.09 20.66
CA VAL A 111 -10.85 10.39 19.57
C VAL A 111 -9.95 11.57 19.92
N ARG A 112 -10.53 12.69 20.39
CA ARG A 112 -9.76 13.87 20.81
C ARG A 112 -8.83 13.56 21.99
N ALA A 113 -9.30 12.82 22.99
CA ALA A 113 -8.51 12.46 24.16
C ALA A 113 -7.28 11.64 23.75
N LEU A 114 -7.48 10.54 23.01
CA LEU A 114 -6.39 9.66 22.56
C LEU A 114 -5.44 10.37 21.59
N ALA A 115 -5.95 11.24 20.72
CA ALA A 115 -5.10 12.02 19.80
C ALA A 115 -4.23 13.08 20.51
N ASN A 116 -4.66 13.54 21.70
CA ASN A 116 -3.89 14.44 22.56
C ASN A 116 -3.07 13.72 23.64
N ALA A 117 -3.21 12.40 23.77
CA ALA A 117 -2.47 11.60 24.74
C ALA A 117 -0.95 11.80 24.58
N ALA A 118 -0.28 11.93 25.72
CA ALA A 118 1.18 12.06 25.74
C ALA A 118 1.85 10.74 25.37
N PHE A 119 3.10 10.81 24.95
CA PHE A 119 3.86 9.58 24.69
C PHE A 119 4.00 8.77 25.99
N LYS A 120 3.73 7.46 25.93
CA LYS A 120 3.70 6.56 27.09
C LYS A 120 2.68 6.94 28.19
N SER A 121 1.57 7.61 27.86
CA SER A 121 0.49 7.87 28.84
C SER A 121 -0.67 6.90 28.78
N GLU A 122 -0.85 6.18 27.67
CA GLU A 122 -1.93 5.19 27.53
C GLU A 122 -1.38 3.77 27.75
N PRO A 123 -2.12 2.88 28.44
CA PRO A 123 -1.76 1.48 28.57
C PRO A 123 -1.82 0.78 27.20
N CYS A 124 -0.96 -0.21 26.98
CA CYS A 124 -1.09 -1.10 25.83
C CYS A 124 -1.96 -2.30 26.20
N PRO A 125 -3.17 -2.46 25.64
CA PRO A 125 -4.09 -3.53 26.03
C PRO A 125 -3.65 -4.94 25.58
N PHE A 126 -2.55 -5.03 24.83
CA PHE A 126 -2.00 -6.29 24.32
C PHE A 126 -0.80 -6.78 25.14
N ARG A 127 -0.36 -5.99 26.12
CA ARG A 127 0.77 -6.30 26.99
C ARG A 127 0.27 -6.35 28.43
N GLY A 128 0.93 -7.15 29.27
CA GLY A 128 0.56 -7.33 30.67
C GLY A 128 0.63 -6.06 31.53
N ASP A 129 0.19 -6.19 32.77
CA ASP A 129 -0.13 -5.06 33.66
C ASP A 129 1.00 -4.04 33.80
N GLY A 130 0.64 -2.77 33.58
CA GLY A 130 1.54 -1.62 33.68
C GLY A 130 2.34 -1.29 32.42
N PHE A 131 2.25 -2.08 31.35
CA PHE A 131 2.97 -1.75 30.10
C PHE A 131 2.33 -0.55 29.38
N MET A 132 3.05 0.57 29.38
CA MET A 132 2.62 1.79 28.67
C MET A 132 2.93 1.70 27.17
N CYS A 133 1.99 2.14 26.34
CA CYS A 133 2.14 2.17 24.89
C CYS A 133 3.40 2.94 24.48
N ASN A 134 4.34 2.23 23.86
CA ASN A 134 5.63 2.77 23.42
C ASN A 134 5.62 3.20 21.94
N LYS A 135 4.45 3.17 21.27
CA LYS A 135 4.28 3.67 19.91
C LYS A 135 3.69 5.08 19.95
N LYS A 136 4.43 6.07 19.45
CA LYS A 136 3.95 7.45 19.39
C LYS A 136 2.64 7.54 18.58
N GLY A 137 1.60 8.08 19.21
CA GLY A 137 0.25 8.18 18.64
C GLY A 137 -0.57 6.89 18.69
N GLY A 138 -0.03 5.77 19.18
CA GLY A 138 -0.83 4.58 19.48
C GLY A 138 -1.53 3.90 18.29
N VAL A 139 -1.10 4.13 17.04
CA VAL A 139 -1.71 3.48 15.88
C VAL A 139 -1.28 2.01 15.82
N CYS A 140 -2.17 1.09 16.23
CA CYS A 140 -1.85 -0.34 16.32
C CYS A 140 -1.98 -1.04 14.95
N SER A 141 -2.95 -0.62 14.14
CA SER A 141 -3.21 -1.15 12.81
C SER A 141 -3.67 -0.06 11.84
N LEU A 142 -3.54 -0.33 10.54
CA LEU A 142 -4.12 0.48 9.47
C LEU A 142 -5.37 -0.19 8.91
N ARG A 143 -6.34 0.62 8.49
CA ARG A 143 -7.55 0.15 7.78
C ARG A 143 -7.87 1.07 6.63
N GLN A 144 -8.44 0.53 5.57
CA GLN A 144 -8.89 1.31 4.43
C GLN A 144 -10.30 1.87 4.68
N PHE A 145 -10.47 3.15 4.38
CA PHE A 145 -11.70 3.90 4.54
C PHE A 145 -12.16 4.48 3.20
N SER A 146 -13.47 4.58 3.06
CA SER A 146 -14.18 5.20 1.95
C SER A 146 -14.89 6.44 2.45
N LYS A 147 -14.86 7.53 1.66
CA LYS A 147 -15.68 8.73 1.89
C LYS A 147 -16.67 8.93 0.75
N ARG A 148 -17.96 9.02 1.09
CA ARG A 148 -19.05 9.44 0.19
C ARG A 148 -19.95 10.42 0.93
N ASP A 149 -20.23 11.58 0.32
CA ASP A 149 -21.14 12.61 0.86
C ASP A 149 -20.93 12.90 2.36
N GLU A 150 -19.65 13.12 2.74
CA GLU A 150 -19.17 13.33 4.12
C GLU A 150 -19.25 12.14 5.08
N VAL A 151 -19.90 11.04 4.70
CA VAL A 151 -19.91 9.80 5.46
C VAL A 151 -18.60 9.03 5.24
N VAL A 152 -17.95 8.66 6.35
CA VAL A 152 -16.72 7.87 6.37
C VAL A 152 -17.04 6.48 6.89
N VAL A 153 -16.76 5.45 6.08
CA VAL A 153 -16.97 4.05 6.45
C VAL A 153 -15.73 3.22 6.13
N PRO A 154 -15.43 2.16 6.89
CA PRO A 154 -14.43 1.19 6.47
C PRO A 154 -14.82 0.55 5.13
N VAL A 155 -13.83 0.17 4.32
CA VAL A 155 -14.07 -0.55 3.07
C VAL A 155 -14.42 -2.00 3.39
N ASP A 156 -15.55 -2.47 2.90
CA ASP A 156 -16.00 -3.86 3.07
C ASP A 156 -15.00 -4.85 2.46
N GLY A 157 -14.86 -6.01 3.11
CA GLY A 157 -13.91 -7.04 2.69
C GLY A 157 -12.44 -6.73 2.98
N THR A 158 -12.10 -5.56 3.54
CA THR A 158 -10.73 -5.24 3.95
C THR A 158 -10.51 -5.51 5.44
N SER A 159 -9.45 -6.27 5.75
CA SER A 159 -8.98 -6.49 7.11
C SER A 159 -8.06 -5.33 7.56
N PRO A 160 -8.06 -4.98 8.85
CA PRO A 160 -6.96 -4.21 9.42
C PRO A 160 -5.61 -4.89 9.17
N VAL A 161 -4.56 -4.07 9.05
CA VAL A 161 -3.17 -4.51 8.90
C VAL A 161 -2.38 -4.04 10.13
N ALA A 162 -1.82 -4.98 10.88
CA ALA A 162 -1.02 -4.72 12.07
C ALA A 162 0.22 -3.89 11.71
N THR A 163 0.41 -2.75 12.38
CA THR A 163 1.62 -1.92 12.22
C THR A 163 2.41 -1.76 13.51
N CYS A 164 1.98 -2.45 14.57
CA CYS A 164 2.64 -2.47 15.87
C CYS A 164 2.92 -3.93 16.27
N PRO A 165 4.19 -4.31 16.54
CA PRO A 165 4.52 -5.67 16.97
C PRO A 165 3.79 -6.09 18.26
N ASN A 166 3.56 -5.16 19.19
CA ASN A 166 2.80 -5.44 20.41
C ASN A 166 1.39 -5.97 20.13
N ARG A 167 0.82 -5.69 18.95
CA ARG A 167 -0.52 -6.17 18.58
C ARG A 167 -0.61 -7.71 18.53
N PHE A 168 0.50 -8.40 18.27
CA PHE A 168 0.56 -9.87 18.20
C PHE A 168 0.66 -10.55 19.57
N TYR A 169 0.84 -9.79 20.66
CA TYR A 169 0.77 -10.29 22.04
C TYR A 169 -0.65 -10.40 22.57
N ASP A 170 -1.65 -10.07 21.75
CA ASP A 170 -3.05 -10.06 22.14
C ASP A 170 -3.51 -11.41 22.69
N SER A 171 -3.84 -11.41 23.98
CA SER A 171 -4.20 -12.61 24.77
C SER A 171 -3.17 -13.75 24.65
N GLU A 172 -1.91 -13.41 24.31
CA GLU A 172 -0.81 -14.34 24.04
C GLU A 172 -1.15 -15.42 23.00
N ARG A 173 -2.19 -15.21 22.17
CA ARG A 173 -2.79 -16.28 21.37
C ARG A 173 -1.82 -16.87 20.36
N ALA A 174 -1.04 -16.02 19.69
CA ALA A 174 -0.04 -16.45 18.72
C ALA A 174 1.13 -17.18 19.39
N LEU A 175 1.56 -16.73 20.57
CA LEU A 175 2.68 -17.30 21.30
C LEU A 175 2.30 -18.66 21.89
N SER A 176 1.11 -18.76 22.49
CA SER A 176 0.53 -20.02 22.97
C SER A 176 0.37 -21.03 21.84
N TRP A 177 -0.09 -20.59 20.66
CA TRP A 177 -0.23 -21.47 19.49
C TRP A 177 1.11 -21.98 18.96
N ALA A 178 2.13 -21.12 18.92
CA ALA A 178 3.48 -21.51 18.54
C ALA A 178 4.09 -22.50 19.55
N GLY A 179 3.92 -22.24 20.84
CA GLY A 179 4.32 -23.16 21.91
C GLY A 179 3.63 -24.52 21.80
N GLU A 180 2.33 -24.56 21.53
CA GLU A 180 1.58 -25.81 21.42
C GLU A 180 2.06 -26.62 20.21
N THR A 181 2.30 -25.94 19.09
CA THR A 181 2.66 -26.58 17.82
C THR A 181 4.10 -27.08 17.81
N LEU A 182 5.03 -26.32 18.37
CA LEU A 182 6.47 -26.62 18.27
C LEU A 182 7.04 -27.24 19.54
N LEU A 183 6.42 -26.99 20.70
CA LEU A 183 6.96 -27.34 22.01
C LEU A 183 6.04 -28.24 22.84
N ASP A 184 4.83 -28.55 22.36
CA ASP A 184 3.79 -29.30 23.08
C ASP A 184 3.35 -28.61 24.39
N THR A 185 3.28 -27.28 24.41
CA THR A 185 2.82 -26.51 25.57
C THR A 185 2.05 -25.25 25.22
N LYS A 186 0.92 -25.02 25.88
CA LYS A 186 0.11 -23.80 25.71
C LYS A 186 0.66 -22.59 26.47
N SER A 187 1.60 -22.80 27.38
CA SER A 187 2.12 -21.76 28.27
C SER A 187 3.66 -21.76 28.24
N PRO A 188 4.28 -21.47 27.08
CA PRO A 188 5.73 -21.40 26.98
C PRO A 188 6.28 -20.24 27.83
N ILE A 189 7.46 -20.42 28.40
CA ILE A 189 8.26 -19.34 28.98
C ILE A 189 8.80 -18.48 27.84
N ILE A 190 8.64 -17.16 27.94
CA ILE A 190 9.06 -16.21 26.89
C ILE A 190 10.32 -15.49 27.35
N LEU A 191 11.43 -15.67 26.61
CA LEU A 191 12.68 -14.95 26.80
C LEU A 191 12.92 -14.01 25.61
N THR A 192 13.50 -12.84 25.85
CA THR A 192 13.72 -11.82 24.80
C THR A 192 15.19 -11.41 24.69
N GLU A 193 15.60 -11.02 23.48
CA GLU A 193 16.90 -10.42 23.17
C GLU A 193 18.12 -11.27 23.57
N LEU A 194 18.07 -12.57 23.25
CA LEU A 194 19.18 -13.48 23.56
C LEU A 194 20.30 -13.39 22.50
N PRO A 195 21.57 -13.21 22.91
CA PRO A 195 22.69 -13.16 21.99
C PRO A 195 22.91 -14.54 21.32
N PHE A 196 23.06 -14.56 20.00
CA PHE A 196 23.35 -15.80 19.26
C PHE A 196 24.55 -15.68 18.32
N LEU A 197 24.99 -14.46 17.99
CA LEU A 197 26.21 -14.20 17.22
C LEU A 197 27.17 -13.31 18.01
N LYS A 198 28.44 -13.73 18.03
CA LYS A 198 29.56 -13.04 18.68
C LYS A 198 30.48 -12.44 17.61
N ALA A 199 31.05 -11.27 17.88
CA ALA A 199 32.06 -10.68 17.02
C ALA A 199 33.35 -11.50 17.09
N ILE A 200 34.03 -11.63 15.95
CA ILE A 200 35.38 -12.18 15.92
C ILE A 200 36.33 -11.03 16.28
N SER A 201 36.68 -10.89 17.55
CA SER A 201 37.72 -9.96 18.00
C SER A 201 39.06 -10.68 17.96
N GLY A 202 40.05 -10.11 17.25
CA GLY A 202 41.42 -10.63 17.16
C GLY A 202 42.29 -10.40 18.40
N GLY A 203 41.69 -10.23 19.59
CA GLY A 203 42.39 -9.98 20.85
C GLY A 203 41.46 -10.08 22.05
N ASP A 204 41.98 -10.62 23.15
CA ASP A 204 41.43 -10.89 24.48
C ASP A 204 39.94 -11.25 24.59
N ALA A 205 39.70 -12.50 25.00
CA ALA A 205 38.38 -13.15 25.18
C ALA A 205 37.45 -12.50 26.23
N SER A 206 37.84 -11.36 26.83
CA SER A 206 37.08 -10.69 27.90
C SER A 206 36.06 -9.66 27.40
N ASN A 207 36.09 -9.26 26.12
CA ASN A 207 35.13 -8.28 25.56
C ASN A 207 34.64 -8.68 24.16
N VAL A 208 33.95 -9.81 24.08
CA VAL A 208 33.31 -10.26 22.84
C VAL A 208 31.98 -9.51 22.66
N SER A 209 31.95 -8.54 21.72
CA SER A 209 30.71 -7.83 21.40
C SER A 209 29.71 -8.77 20.71
N THR A 210 28.43 -8.64 21.07
CA THR A 210 27.35 -9.41 20.44
C THR A 210 26.94 -8.72 19.14
N VAL A 211 26.88 -9.46 18.03
CA VAL A 211 26.58 -8.93 16.68
C VAL A 211 25.17 -9.32 16.22
N GLY A 212 24.53 -10.29 16.88
CA GLY A 212 23.18 -10.73 16.56
C GLY A 212 22.43 -11.25 17.79
N LYS A 213 21.15 -10.88 17.87
CA LYS A 213 20.22 -11.36 18.90
C LYS A 213 19.03 -12.07 18.26
N ILE A 214 18.49 -13.07 18.94
CA ILE A 214 17.17 -13.63 18.65
C ILE A 214 16.17 -12.80 19.47
N ASP A 215 15.13 -12.27 18.83
CA ASP A 215 14.30 -11.25 19.49
C ASP A 215 13.41 -11.93 20.55
N MET A 216 12.92 -13.13 20.25
CA MET A 216 12.17 -13.96 21.21
C MET A 216 12.54 -15.45 21.12
N VAL A 217 12.58 -16.10 22.28
CA VAL A 217 12.72 -17.55 22.41
C VAL A 217 11.58 -18.06 23.30
N LEU A 218 10.83 -19.02 22.79
CA LEU A 218 9.83 -19.77 23.55
C LEU A 218 10.49 -21.02 24.12
N VAL A 219 10.34 -21.25 25.42
CA VAL A 219 10.91 -22.40 26.13
C VAL A 219 9.81 -23.20 26.80
N HIS A 220 9.88 -24.52 26.69
CA HIS A 220 8.97 -25.41 27.41
C HIS A 220 9.14 -25.25 28.94
N PRO A 221 8.07 -25.23 29.75
CA PRO A 221 8.16 -25.08 31.20
C PRO A 221 8.95 -26.18 31.92
N ASP A 222 8.90 -27.41 31.42
CA ASP A 222 9.83 -28.47 31.85
C ASP A 222 11.21 -28.21 31.22
N THR A 223 12.11 -27.66 32.03
CA THR A 223 13.45 -27.26 31.61
C THR A 223 14.48 -28.38 31.71
N SER A 224 14.10 -29.62 32.04
CA SER A 224 15.03 -30.75 32.16
C SER A 224 15.81 -31.04 30.86
N THR A 225 15.18 -30.80 29.70
CA THR A 225 15.75 -31.08 28.37
C THR A 225 15.98 -29.83 27.51
N LEU A 226 15.63 -28.64 28.01
CA LEU A 226 15.65 -27.37 27.28
C LEU A 226 15.03 -27.48 25.87
N HIS A 227 13.74 -27.82 25.82
CA HIS A 227 12.95 -27.76 24.60
C HIS A 227 12.54 -26.32 24.30
N TRP A 228 12.90 -25.79 23.13
CA TRP A 228 12.68 -24.38 22.79
C TRP A 228 12.63 -24.13 21.27
N CYS A 229 12.04 -23.01 20.86
CA CYS A 229 12.08 -22.50 19.50
C CYS A 229 12.33 -20.99 19.49
N ALA A 230 12.97 -20.48 18.43
CA ALA A 230 13.05 -19.04 18.22
C ALA A 230 11.69 -18.53 17.69
N LEU A 231 11.34 -17.28 17.94
CA LEU A 231 10.12 -16.68 17.43
C LEU A 231 10.35 -15.24 17.00
N GLU A 232 9.98 -14.91 15.76
CA GLU A 232 10.02 -13.56 15.23
C GLU A 232 8.63 -13.02 14.90
N ILE A 233 8.31 -11.82 15.38
CA ILE A 233 7.06 -11.12 15.08
C ILE A 233 7.33 -10.06 14.00
N GLN A 234 6.58 -10.11 12.90
CA GLN A 234 6.66 -9.10 11.84
C GLN A 234 5.34 -8.34 11.70
N ALA A 235 5.35 -7.08 12.16
CA ALA A 235 4.31 -6.11 11.84
C ALA A 235 4.65 -5.32 10.55
N VAL A 236 3.64 -4.72 9.92
CA VAL A 236 3.80 -4.04 8.64
C VAL A 236 4.17 -2.57 8.85
N TYR A 237 5.24 -2.13 8.18
CA TYR A 237 5.54 -0.71 8.00
C TYR A 237 4.49 -0.05 7.11
N PHE A 238 4.44 1.28 7.05
CA PHE A 238 3.63 1.96 6.05
C PHE A 238 4.46 2.99 5.30
N SER A 239 4.06 3.23 4.06
CA SER A 239 4.68 4.20 3.16
C SER A 239 3.70 5.31 2.80
N GLY A 240 4.22 6.48 2.46
CA GLY A 240 3.46 7.68 2.10
C GLY A 240 3.42 8.74 3.20
N ALA A 241 2.37 9.54 3.21
CA ALA A 241 2.21 10.66 4.11
C ALA A 241 2.17 10.22 5.58
N SER A 242 2.84 10.99 6.44
CA SER A 242 2.82 10.76 7.88
C SER A 242 1.40 10.84 8.46
N MET A 243 1.22 10.29 9.66
CA MET A 243 -0.05 10.39 10.39
C MET A 243 -0.30 11.79 10.98
N TYR A 244 0.66 12.70 10.90
CA TYR A 244 0.61 14.00 11.58
C TYR A 244 -0.64 14.83 11.25
N THR A 245 -1.00 14.89 9.96
CA THR A 245 -2.19 15.63 9.49
C THR A 245 -3.49 15.02 10.02
N ASP A 246 -3.56 13.69 10.07
CA ASP A 246 -4.71 12.98 10.65
C ASP A 246 -4.82 13.28 12.15
N PHE A 247 -3.71 13.24 12.90
CA PHE A 247 -3.73 13.60 14.33
C PHE A 247 -4.15 15.05 14.57
N ASN A 248 -3.70 16.00 13.75
CA ASN A 248 -4.13 17.40 13.87
C ASN A 248 -5.65 17.57 13.67
N LEU A 249 -6.24 16.78 12.77
CA LEU A 249 -7.69 16.73 12.58
C LEU A 249 -8.38 16.05 13.78
N MET A 250 -7.90 14.87 14.20
CA MET A 250 -8.45 14.12 15.33
C MET A 250 -8.51 14.96 16.62
N LYS A 251 -7.46 15.74 16.92
CA LYS A 251 -7.42 16.62 18.11
C LYS A 251 -8.52 17.67 18.16
N LYS A 252 -9.07 18.06 17.00
CA LYS A 252 -10.09 19.10 16.85
C LYS A 252 -11.45 18.53 16.42
N TRP A 253 -11.55 17.21 16.28
CA TRP A 253 -12.73 16.55 15.73
C TRP A 253 -13.94 16.71 16.64
N LYS A 254 -15.04 17.26 16.13
CA LYS A 254 -16.29 17.51 16.89
C LYS A 254 -17.53 16.93 16.23
N ALA A 255 -17.44 16.49 14.98
CA ALA A 255 -18.56 15.91 14.26
C ALA A 255 -18.80 14.46 14.67
N ASP A 256 -19.99 13.96 14.42
CA ASP A 256 -20.32 12.55 14.63
C ASP A 256 -19.48 11.63 13.74
N GLY A 257 -19.23 10.42 14.23
CA GLY A 257 -18.37 9.45 13.56
C GLY A 257 -16.89 9.82 13.64
N ILE A 258 -16.13 9.42 12.62
CA ILE A 258 -14.67 9.52 12.58
C ILE A 258 -14.15 10.46 11.48
N PRO A 259 -13.00 11.14 11.68
CA PRO A 259 -12.38 11.93 10.64
C PRO A 259 -11.88 11.05 9.50
N PHE A 260 -12.12 11.48 8.26
CA PHE A 260 -11.52 10.84 7.10
C PHE A 260 -9.98 11.04 7.10
N PRO A 261 -9.17 10.02 6.75
CA PRO A 261 -7.72 10.18 6.66
C PRO A 261 -7.33 11.26 5.64
N GLN A 262 -6.38 12.12 6.03
CA GLN A 262 -6.00 13.29 5.22
C GLN A 262 -4.86 12.97 4.26
N GLY A 263 -3.92 12.12 4.69
CA GLY A 263 -2.75 11.74 3.91
C GLY A 263 -2.98 10.50 3.03
N PHE A 264 -2.29 10.46 1.89
CA PHE A 264 -2.15 9.23 1.11
C PHE A 264 -1.05 8.36 1.70
N ARG A 265 -1.42 7.18 2.18
CA ARG A 265 -0.51 6.17 2.70
C ARG A 265 -1.08 4.77 2.47
N HIS A 266 -0.22 3.77 2.59
CA HIS A 266 -0.61 2.37 2.48
C HIS A 266 0.34 1.48 3.30
N PRO A 267 -0.10 0.28 3.69
CA PRO A 267 0.80 -0.75 4.20
C PRO A 267 1.96 -1.01 3.23
N ASP A 268 3.19 -1.03 3.73
CA ASP A 268 4.40 -1.25 2.96
C ASP A 268 4.91 -2.68 3.19
N PHE A 269 4.26 -3.62 2.51
CA PHE A 269 4.60 -5.04 2.57
C PHE A 269 6.03 -5.30 2.07
N ARG A 270 6.48 -4.61 1.02
CA ARG A 270 7.83 -4.79 0.46
C ARG A 270 8.93 -4.37 1.44
N SER A 271 8.76 -3.24 2.11
CA SER A 271 9.73 -2.82 3.12
C SER A 271 9.67 -3.67 4.38
N SER A 272 8.55 -4.35 4.64
CA SER A 272 8.38 -5.23 5.81
C SER A 272 8.93 -6.64 5.58
N GLY A 273 8.64 -7.25 4.42
CA GLY A 273 9.10 -8.58 4.05
C GLY A 273 10.51 -8.58 3.48
N PRO A 274 10.68 -8.40 2.15
CA PRO A 274 11.99 -8.56 1.50
C PRO A 274 13.10 -7.66 2.03
N LYS A 275 12.83 -6.43 2.51
CA LYS A 275 13.90 -5.54 3.01
C LYS A 275 14.27 -5.75 4.47
N ARG A 276 13.45 -6.43 5.27
CA ARG A 276 13.62 -6.51 6.73
C ARG A 276 13.51 -7.95 7.22
N LEU A 277 12.34 -8.57 7.08
CA LEU A 277 12.14 -9.95 7.53
C LEU A 277 13.09 -10.93 6.84
N MET A 278 13.24 -10.83 5.50
CA MET A 278 14.09 -11.77 4.75
C MET A 278 15.55 -11.75 5.21
N PRO A 279 16.25 -10.59 5.34
CA PRO A 279 17.57 -10.55 5.94
C PRO A 279 17.64 -11.14 7.35
N GLN A 280 16.63 -10.90 8.20
CA GLN A 280 16.61 -11.47 9.55
C GLN A 280 16.55 -13.00 9.51
N LEU A 281 15.69 -13.57 8.66
CA LEU A 281 15.57 -15.01 8.50
C LEU A 281 16.85 -15.64 7.94
N GLN A 282 17.45 -15.04 6.90
CA GLN A 282 18.70 -15.53 6.31
C GLN A 282 19.87 -15.53 7.31
N ILE A 283 19.88 -14.60 8.26
CA ILE A 283 20.92 -14.51 9.28
C ILE A 283 20.66 -15.50 10.44
N LYS A 284 19.40 -15.62 10.90
CA LYS A 284 19.05 -16.36 12.11
C LYS A 284 18.83 -17.86 11.84
N VAL A 285 18.06 -18.20 10.82
CA VAL A 285 17.56 -19.57 10.56
C VAL A 285 18.68 -20.58 10.37
N PRO A 286 19.77 -20.32 9.59
CA PRO A 286 20.81 -21.34 9.40
C PRO A 286 21.48 -21.79 10.70
N THR A 287 21.67 -20.89 11.67
CA THR A 287 22.25 -21.24 12.97
C THR A 287 21.26 -21.99 13.84
N ILE A 288 19.99 -21.54 13.86
CA ILE A 288 18.91 -22.17 14.63
C ILE A 288 18.63 -23.60 14.13
N SER A 289 18.54 -23.80 12.82
CA SER A 289 18.34 -25.13 12.22
C SER A 289 19.52 -26.07 12.50
N ARG A 290 20.77 -25.57 12.52
CA ARG A 290 21.96 -26.39 12.89
C ARG A 290 21.91 -26.88 14.33
N TRP A 291 21.23 -26.17 15.23
CA TRP A 291 20.99 -26.62 16.60
C TRP A 291 19.79 -27.59 16.71
N GLY A 292 19.18 -27.97 15.59
CA GLY A 292 17.98 -28.79 15.55
C GLY A 292 16.73 -28.07 16.05
N LYS A 293 16.73 -26.73 16.07
CA LYS A 293 15.62 -25.90 16.55
C LYS A 293 14.89 -25.27 15.37
N LYS A 294 13.64 -24.85 15.61
CA LYS A 294 12.77 -24.24 14.59
C LYS A 294 12.67 -22.72 14.80
N MET A 295 12.43 -21.99 13.71
CA MET A 295 12.04 -20.58 13.75
C MET A 295 10.53 -20.45 13.58
N ALA A 296 9.84 -19.93 14.59
CA ALA A 296 8.47 -19.48 14.47
C ALA A 296 8.44 -18.05 13.88
N VAL A 297 7.53 -17.77 12.96
CA VAL A 297 7.30 -16.41 12.46
C VAL A 297 5.83 -16.05 12.58
N VAL A 298 5.51 -14.98 13.30
CA VAL A 298 4.14 -14.50 13.49
C VAL A 298 3.90 -13.28 12.61
N VAL A 299 2.89 -13.36 11.75
CA VAL A 299 2.48 -12.30 10.81
C VAL A 299 0.97 -12.18 10.78
N ASP A 300 0.44 -11.09 10.23
CA ASP A 300 -0.98 -10.99 9.94
C ASP A 300 -1.32 -11.51 8.53
N LEU A 301 -2.57 -11.89 8.33
CA LEU A 301 -3.06 -12.45 7.07
C LEU A 301 -2.83 -11.52 5.88
N PRO A 302 -3.08 -10.20 5.96
CA PRO A 302 -2.76 -9.29 4.85
C PRO A 302 -1.28 -9.28 4.48
N PHE A 303 -0.36 -9.41 5.45
CA PHE A 303 1.07 -9.55 5.15
C PHE A 303 1.36 -10.87 4.42
N TRP A 304 0.83 -12.00 4.93
CA TRP A 304 1.03 -13.30 4.30
C TRP A 304 0.52 -13.34 2.85
N GLU A 305 -0.70 -12.87 2.62
CA GLU A 305 -1.32 -12.81 1.29
C GLU A 305 -0.60 -11.84 0.33
N SER A 306 0.20 -10.92 0.85
CA SER A 306 1.01 -10.01 0.03
C SER A 306 2.31 -10.63 -0.48
N LEU A 307 2.73 -11.76 0.09
CA LEU A 307 3.95 -12.45 -0.32
C LEU A 307 3.76 -13.15 -1.67
N GLY A 308 4.87 -13.46 -2.35
CA GLY A 308 4.83 -14.36 -3.50
C GLY A 308 4.38 -15.76 -3.08
N SER A 309 4.00 -16.60 -4.04
CA SER A 309 3.70 -18.01 -3.78
C SER A 309 4.89 -18.68 -3.10
N ILE A 310 4.69 -19.21 -1.90
CA ILE A 310 5.69 -19.97 -1.14
C ILE A 310 5.31 -21.44 -1.21
N THR A 311 6.25 -22.29 -1.61
CA THR A 311 6.04 -23.74 -1.57
C THR A 311 6.17 -24.23 -0.12
N GLU A 312 5.20 -25.00 0.36
CA GLU A 312 5.17 -25.51 1.74
C GLU A 312 5.71 -26.94 1.84
N VAL A 313 6.07 -27.36 3.05
CA VAL A 313 6.40 -28.75 3.41
C VAL A 313 5.33 -29.32 4.32
N ASP A 314 5.11 -30.64 4.28
CA ASP A 314 3.94 -31.25 4.94
C ASP A 314 4.09 -31.44 6.45
N HIS A 315 5.30 -31.36 7.00
CA HIS A 315 5.57 -31.73 8.39
C HIS A 315 6.61 -30.84 9.07
N VAL A 316 6.41 -30.57 10.37
CA VAL A 316 7.28 -29.70 11.18
C VAL A 316 8.72 -30.22 11.24
N SER A 317 8.92 -31.54 11.21
CA SER A 317 10.27 -32.13 11.15
C SER A 317 11.06 -31.64 9.95
N ASN A 318 10.39 -31.35 8.83
CA ASN A 318 10.97 -31.02 7.54
C ASN A 318 11.06 -29.51 7.28
N CYS A 319 10.52 -28.67 8.17
CA CYS A 319 10.57 -27.22 8.02
C CYS A 319 11.76 -26.61 8.77
N ASP A 320 12.23 -25.47 8.29
CA ASP A 320 13.11 -24.57 9.07
C ASP A 320 12.26 -23.52 9.81
N ILE A 321 11.19 -23.07 9.14
CA ILE A 321 10.35 -21.96 9.55
C ILE A 321 8.90 -22.43 9.62
N ALA A 322 8.24 -22.16 10.74
CA ALA A 322 6.81 -22.33 10.93
C ALA A 322 6.15 -20.94 11.00
N TRP A 323 5.29 -20.62 10.04
CA TRP A 323 4.58 -19.36 9.95
C TRP A 323 3.21 -19.47 10.63
N PHE A 324 3.02 -18.66 11.66
CA PHE A 324 1.79 -18.53 12.43
C PHE A 324 1.05 -17.30 11.94
N VAL A 325 0.18 -17.49 10.94
CA VAL A 325 -0.57 -16.39 10.33
C VAL A 325 -1.80 -16.10 11.17
N MET A 326 -1.95 -14.84 11.56
CA MET A 326 -3.05 -14.35 12.39
C MET A 326 -4.01 -13.49 11.58
N LYS A 327 -5.31 -13.64 11.78
CA LYS A 327 -6.33 -12.74 11.19
C LYS A 327 -7.06 -11.97 12.28
N TYR A 328 -7.59 -10.82 11.88
CA TYR A 328 -8.46 -10.02 12.71
C TYR A 328 -9.87 -10.58 12.70
N ARG A 329 -10.46 -10.75 13.89
CA ARG A 329 -11.90 -10.96 14.09
C ARG A 329 -12.44 -9.84 14.96
N HIS A 330 -13.55 -9.23 14.58
CA HIS A 330 -14.22 -8.26 15.43
C HIS A 330 -15.30 -8.97 16.27
N ASP A 331 -15.28 -8.82 17.59
CA ASP A 331 -16.24 -9.49 18.50
C ASP A 331 -17.48 -8.65 18.84
N GLY A 332 -17.58 -7.45 18.27
CA GLY A 332 -18.64 -6.48 18.54
C GLY A 332 -18.17 -5.33 19.43
N THR A 333 -17.12 -5.57 20.22
CA THR A 333 -16.50 -4.57 21.11
C THR A 333 -15.11 -4.13 20.63
N ARG A 334 -14.26 -5.10 20.25
CA ARG A 334 -12.91 -4.82 19.77
C ARG A 334 -12.48 -5.84 18.73
N PHE A 335 -11.32 -5.57 18.16
CA PHE A 335 -10.61 -6.53 17.35
C PHE A 335 -9.83 -7.52 18.21
N LEU A 336 -9.91 -8.80 17.85
CA LEU A 336 -9.15 -9.91 18.40
C LEU A 336 -8.28 -10.53 17.30
N MET A 337 -7.13 -11.09 17.68
CA MET A 337 -6.33 -11.93 16.79
C MET A 337 -6.70 -13.39 16.95
N GLU A 338 -6.96 -14.07 15.84
CA GLU A 338 -7.20 -15.51 15.79
C GLU A 338 -6.31 -16.18 14.73
N PRO A 339 -6.00 -17.49 14.88
CA PRO A 339 -5.27 -18.23 13.86
C PRO A 339 -5.98 -18.18 12.51
N ALA A 340 -5.22 -17.91 11.45
CA ALA A 340 -5.65 -18.01 10.07
C ALA A 340 -5.10 -19.27 9.39
N GLY A 341 -3.84 -19.62 9.65
CA GLY A 341 -3.20 -20.79 9.05
C GLY A 341 -1.76 -20.99 9.52
N LEU A 342 -1.36 -22.25 9.67
CA LEU A 342 0.02 -22.67 9.90
C LEU A 342 0.63 -23.02 8.55
N HIS A 343 1.73 -22.35 8.18
CA HIS A 343 2.44 -22.65 6.94
C HIS A 343 3.87 -23.06 7.26
N LEU A 344 4.34 -24.15 6.68
CA LEU A 344 5.63 -24.75 7.01
C LEU A 344 6.57 -24.64 5.82
N THR A 345 7.77 -24.07 6.00
CA THR A 345 8.69 -23.81 4.90
C THR A 345 10.13 -24.13 5.26
N THR A 346 10.94 -24.45 4.25
CA THR A 346 12.40 -24.31 4.38
C THR A 346 12.79 -22.84 4.25
N LEU A 347 14.04 -22.50 4.62
CA LEU A 347 14.55 -21.15 4.45
C LEU A 347 14.54 -20.72 2.98
N ASP A 348 14.98 -21.58 2.06
CA ASP A 348 15.09 -21.25 0.63
C ASP A 348 13.73 -20.89 0.03
N ARG A 349 12.69 -21.71 0.33
CA ARG A 349 11.32 -21.48 -0.16
C ARG A 349 10.72 -20.20 0.43
N ALA A 350 11.02 -19.89 1.70
CA ALA A 350 10.63 -18.62 2.30
C ALA A 350 11.28 -17.41 1.63
N VAL A 351 12.58 -17.50 1.31
CA VAL A 351 13.32 -16.43 0.61
C VAL A 351 12.75 -16.20 -0.80
N GLU A 352 12.42 -17.27 -1.52
CA GLU A 352 11.79 -17.19 -2.84
C GLU A 352 10.47 -16.39 -2.78
N GLY A 353 9.56 -16.74 -1.87
CA GLY A 353 8.29 -16.02 -1.78
C GLY A 353 8.40 -14.63 -1.17
N LEU A 354 9.31 -14.40 -0.23
CA LEU A 354 9.60 -13.06 0.31
C LEU A 354 10.18 -12.11 -0.72
N THR A 355 10.92 -12.62 -1.71
CA THR A 355 11.43 -11.81 -2.82
C THR A 355 10.29 -11.21 -3.65
N GLY A 356 9.12 -11.87 -3.65
CA GLY A 356 7.82 -11.26 -3.99
C GLY A 356 7.70 -10.68 -5.41
N GLY A 357 8.56 -11.11 -6.33
CA GLY A 357 8.58 -10.63 -7.70
C GLY A 357 8.96 -11.73 -8.67
N LYS A 358 8.12 -11.95 -9.70
CA LYS A 358 8.59 -12.65 -10.89
C LYS A 358 9.58 -11.72 -11.61
N PRO A 359 10.79 -12.19 -11.95
CA PRO A 359 11.69 -11.38 -12.75
C PRO A 359 10.98 -11.02 -14.06
N THR A 360 11.02 -9.73 -14.42
CA THR A 360 10.58 -9.31 -15.75
C THR A 360 11.48 -9.96 -16.80
N SER A 361 10.96 -10.27 -17.98
CA SER A 361 11.82 -10.72 -19.07
C SER A 361 12.83 -9.62 -19.41
N LEU A 362 14.00 -10.01 -19.92
CA LEU A 362 14.99 -9.05 -20.42
C LEU A 362 14.37 -8.14 -21.48
N SER A 363 13.53 -8.71 -22.36
CA SER A 363 12.85 -7.97 -23.43
C SER A 363 11.91 -6.88 -22.89
N ASP A 364 11.08 -7.20 -21.90
CA ASP A 364 10.16 -6.24 -21.28
C ASP A 364 10.92 -5.14 -20.52
N PHE A 365 12.00 -5.53 -19.84
CA PHE A 365 12.88 -4.59 -19.15
C PHE A 365 13.53 -3.62 -20.13
N GLU A 366 14.16 -4.13 -21.18
CA GLU A 366 14.80 -3.32 -22.20
C GLU A 366 13.81 -2.43 -22.96
N THR A 367 12.59 -2.89 -23.18
CA THR A 367 11.52 -2.08 -23.77
C THR A 367 11.19 -0.88 -22.88
N THR A 368 11.02 -1.12 -21.57
CA THR A 368 10.80 -0.06 -20.58
C THR A 368 12.01 0.88 -20.47
N LEU A 369 13.23 0.34 -20.54
CA LEU A 369 14.47 1.10 -20.52
C LEU A 369 14.57 2.03 -21.73
N ARG A 370 14.35 1.51 -22.94
CA ARG A 370 14.34 2.30 -24.19
C ARG A 370 13.28 3.40 -24.16
N ALA A 371 12.13 3.17 -23.54
CA ALA A 371 11.10 4.20 -23.39
C ALA A 371 11.50 5.34 -22.43
N LYS A 372 12.36 5.08 -21.44
CA LYS A 372 12.82 6.08 -20.46
C LYS A 372 14.11 6.80 -20.85
N LEU A 373 14.92 6.20 -21.71
CA LEU A 373 16.20 6.77 -22.15
C LEU A 373 16.10 8.16 -22.80
N PRO A 374 15.08 8.49 -23.63
CA PRO A 374 14.95 9.82 -24.23
C PRO A 374 14.77 10.96 -23.21
N ASP A 375 14.18 10.67 -22.06
CA ASP A 375 13.93 11.64 -20.99
C ASP A 375 15.06 11.68 -19.93
N ALA A 376 16.10 10.85 -20.10
CA ALA A 376 17.22 10.82 -19.18
C ALA A 376 18.11 12.07 -19.36
N PRO A 377 18.39 12.83 -18.29
CA PRO A 377 19.29 13.96 -18.38
C PRO A 377 20.69 13.47 -18.78
N LEU A 378 21.26 14.07 -19.82
CA LEU A 378 22.67 13.88 -20.16
C LEU A 378 23.51 14.41 -19.00
N HIS A 379 24.16 13.51 -18.25
CA HIS A 379 25.22 13.92 -17.33
C HIS A 379 26.37 14.48 -18.16
N SER A 380 26.46 15.81 -18.26
CA SER A 380 27.68 16.47 -18.72
C SER A 380 28.76 16.20 -17.67
N SER A 381 29.70 15.31 -17.98
CA SER A 381 30.94 15.17 -17.24
C SER A 381 31.69 16.50 -17.31
N GLN A 382 31.65 17.30 -16.24
CA GLN A 382 32.66 18.33 -16.05
C GLN A 382 33.96 17.60 -15.71
N ALA A 383 34.80 17.42 -16.73
CA ALA A 383 36.21 17.15 -16.51
C ALA A 383 36.79 18.40 -15.81
N SER A 384 37.16 18.25 -14.55
CA SER A 384 37.95 19.25 -13.83
C SER A 384 39.31 19.41 -14.53
N PRO A 385 39.70 20.61 -14.97
CA PRO A 385 41.05 20.82 -15.47
C PRO A 385 42.01 20.91 -14.28
N ASN A 386 43.06 20.09 -14.34
CA ASN A 386 44.36 20.21 -13.67
C ASN A 386 44.53 21.34 -12.63
N CYS A 387 44.70 20.96 -11.37
CA CYS A 387 45.54 21.73 -10.45
C CYS A 387 46.98 21.28 -10.64
N GLY A 388 47.79 22.16 -11.24
CA GLY A 388 49.24 22.15 -11.08
C GLY A 388 49.66 22.84 -9.79
#